data_AF-A0A7J4Q0M1-F1
#
_entry.id   AF-A0A7J4Q0M1-F1
#
_cell.length_a   1.000
_cell.length_b   1.000
_cell.length_c   1.000
_cell.angle_alpha   90.00
_cell.angle_beta   90.00
_cell.angle_gamma   90.00
#
_symmetry.space_group_name_H-M   'P 1'
#
loop_
_entity.id
_entity.type
_entity.pdbx_description
1 polymer ?
#
loop_
_entity_poly.entity_id
_entity_poly.type
_entity_poly.pdbx_seq_one_letter_code
_entity_poly.pdbx_strand_id
1 'polypeptide(L)' 'MPGSPYFDEPPKGLLTWPRLLKMTAPIAVVGLVGAVYLDAVFGALAVFTGVVFITAFTRR' A
#
# COMPACT_ATOMS: atom_id res chain seq x y z
N MET A 1 -24.50 8.81 23.18
CA MET A 1 -25.69 8.34 22.42
C MET A 1 -25.74 6.82 22.54
N PRO A 2 -26.89 6.21 22.90
CA PRO A 2 -27.00 4.76 22.90
C PRO A 2 -26.88 4.26 21.45
N GLY A 3 -25.96 3.32 21.22
CA GLY A 3 -25.56 2.85 19.89
C GLY A 3 -24.39 3.65 19.34
N SER A 4 -23.18 3.09 19.38
CA SER A 4 -22.01 3.73 18.78
C SER A 4 -22.15 3.79 17.26
N PRO A 5 -21.71 4.86 16.57
CA PRO A 5 -21.83 5.02 15.11
C PRO A 5 -20.94 4.09 14.29
N TYR A 6 -20.25 3.16 14.97
CA TYR A 6 -19.34 2.23 14.32
C TYR A 6 -20.14 1.07 13.73
N PHE A 7 -19.82 0.74 12.49
CA PHE A 7 -20.37 -0.43 11.85
C PHE A 7 -19.75 -1.67 12.48
N ASP A 8 -20.59 -2.59 12.98
CA ASP A 8 -20.15 -3.89 13.51
C ASP A 8 -19.45 -4.74 12.43
N GLU A 9 -19.83 -4.53 11.17
CA GLU A 9 -19.21 -5.14 10.01
C GLU A 9 -18.64 -4.08 9.05
N PRO A 10 -17.49 -4.35 8.40
CA PRO A 10 -16.94 -3.45 7.40
C PRO A 10 -17.96 -3.24 6.25
N PRO A 11 -18.25 -1.99 5.84
CA PRO A 11 -19.21 -1.74 4.77
C PRO A 11 -18.77 -2.42 3.47
N LYS A 12 -19.71 -3.10 2.81
CA LYS A 12 -19.46 -3.83 1.57
C LYS A 12 -18.98 -2.84 0.48
N GLY A 13 -17.86 -3.16 -0.16
CA GLY A 13 -17.28 -2.36 -1.25
C GLY A 13 -16.22 -1.35 -0.84
N LEU A 14 -16.01 -1.09 0.45
CA LEU A 14 -14.90 -0.24 0.90
C LEU A 14 -13.57 -1.01 0.89
N LEU A 15 -12.56 -0.42 0.26
CA LEU A 15 -11.18 -0.91 0.38
C LEU A 15 -10.61 -0.46 1.71
N THR A 16 -10.84 -1.26 2.75
CA THR A 16 -10.31 -0.99 4.09
C THR A 16 -8.80 -1.19 4.12
N TRP A 17 -8.10 -0.51 5.05
CA TRP A 17 -6.66 -0.71 5.26
C TRP A 17 -6.25 -2.17 5.41
N PRO A 18 -6.93 -3.01 6.22
CA PRO A 18 -6.62 -4.43 6.29
C PRO A 18 -6.76 -5.15 4.95
N ARG A 19 -7.76 -4.80 4.14
CA ARG A 19 -7.99 -5.41 2.83
C ARG A 19 -6.92 -4.98 1.83
N LEU A 20 -6.57 -3.68 1.80
CA LEU A 20 -5.49 -3.15 1.00
C LEU A 20 -4.16 -3.85 1.35
N LEU A 21 -3.82 -3.93 2.64
CA LEU A 21 -2.59 -4.59 3.10
C LEU A 21 -2.55 -6.06 2.72
N LYS A 22 -3.66 -6.81 2.86
CA LYS A 22 -3.70 -8.21 2.43
C LYS A 22 -3.45 -8.37 0.93
N MET A 23 -3.85 -7.39 0.12
CA MET A 23 -3.63 -7.40 -1.33
C MET A 23 -2.21 -6.97 -1.71
N THR A 24 -1.67 -5.92 -1.08
CA THR A 24 -0.41 -5.30 -1.50
C THR A 24 0.82 -5.80 -0.75
N ALA A 25 0.67 -6.24 0.50
CA ALA A 25 1.81 -6.69 1.33
C ALA A 25 2.55 -7.89 0.72
N PRO A 26 1.91 -8.94 0.17
CA PRO A 26 2.64 -10.04 -0.45
C PRO A 26 3.51 -9.57 -1.62
N ILE A 27 2.99 -8.67 -2.45
CA ILE A 27 3.70 -8.10 -3.60
C ILE A 27 4.89 -7.26 -3.12
N ALA A 28 4.67 -6.42 -2.10
CA ALA A 28 5.73 -5.60 -1.52
C ALA A 28 6.85 -6.45 -0.90
N VAL A 29 6.51 -7.54 -0.20
CA VAL A 29 7.49 -8.47 0.39
C VAL A 29 8.29 -9.17 -0.69
N VAL A 30 7.65 -9.72 -1.73
CA VAL A 30 8.35 -10.38 -2.84
C VAL A 30 9.28 -9.39 -3.55
N GLY A 31 8.81 -8.16 -3.82
CA GLY A 31 9.62 -7.12 -4.43
C GLY A 31 10.84 -6.74 -3.58
N LEU A 32 10.66 -6.59 -2.26
CA LEU A 32 11.75 -6.27 -1.34
C LEU A 32 12.77 -7.41 -1.25
N VAL A 33 12.33 -8.66 -1.14
CA VAL A 33 13.21 -9.84 -1.13
C VAL A 33 14.01 -9.91 -2.43
N GLY A 34 13.37 -9.69 -3.58
CA GLY A 34 14.06 -9.63 -4.87
C GLY A 34 15.08 -8.49 -4.94
N ALA A 35 14.75 -7.31 -4.42
CA ALA A 35 15.66 -6.17 -4.39
C ALA A 35 16.89 -6.44 -3.50
N VAL A 36 16.72 -7.12 -2.37
CA VAL A 36 17.85 -7.54 -1.51
C VAL A 36 18.71 -8.58 -2.24
N TYR A 37 18.09 -9.58 -2.87
CA TYR A 37 18.80 -10.64 -3.58
C TYR A 37 19.69 -10.11 -4.74
N LEU A 38 19.23 -9.06 -5.42
CA LEU A 38 19.92 -8.45 -6.55
C LEU A 38 20.79 -7.24 -6.17
N ASP A 39 20.96 -6.95 -4.88
CA ASP A 39 21.65 -5.75 -4.36
C ASP A 39 21.11 -4.43 -4.94
N ALA A 40 19.80 -4.40 -5.23
CA ALA A 40 19.11 -3.31 -5.91
C ALA A 40 18.18 -2.51 -4.96
N VAL A 41 18.39 -2.58 -3.64
CA VAL A 41 17.51 -1.95 -2.63
C VAL A 41 17.37 -0.44 -2.86
N PHE A 42 18.47 0.25 -3.14
CA PHE A 42 18.44 1.69 -3.45
C PHE A 42 17.68 2.00 -4.74
N GLY A 43 17.82 1.15 -5.76
CA GLY A 43 17.06 1.27 -7.01
C GLY A 43 15.56 1.10 -6.77
N ALA A 44 15.17 0.11 -5.98
CA ALA A 44 13.77 -0.11 -5.60
C ALA A 44 13.18 1.08 -4.82
N LEU A 45 13.95 1.67 -3.90
CA LEU A 45 13.55 2.89 -3.19
C LEU A 45 13.40 4.08 -4.13
N ALA A 46 14.35 4.29 -5.05
CA ALA A 46 14.28 5.37 -6.03
C ALA A 46 13.04 5.26 -6.94
N VAL A 47 12.71 4.04 -7.40
CA VAL A 47 11.50 3.78 -8.17
C VAL A 47 10.25 4.08 -7.34
N PHE A 48 10.18 3.59 -6.10
CA PHE A 48 9.05 3.87 -5.21
C PHE A 48 8.83 5.37 -5.00
N THR A 49 9.90 6.11 -4.68
CA THR A 49 9.87 7.56 -4.53
C THR A 49 9.44 8.26 -5.82
N GLY A 50 9.98 7.84 -6.97
CA GLY A 50 9.62 8.38 -8.27
C GLY A 50 8.14 8.20 -8.60
N VAL A 51 7.58 7.02 -8.34
CA VAL A 51 6.14 6.74 -8.54
C VAL A 51 5.29 7.62 -7.64
N VAL A 52 5.63 7.73 -6.35
CA VAL A 52 4.91 8.59 -5.40
C VAL A 52 4.98 10.05 -5.84
N PHE A 53 6.16 10.51 -6.27
CA PHE A 53 6.37 11.87 -6.76
C PHE A 53 5.53 12.16 -8.01
N ILE A 54 5.57 11.29 -9.02
CA ILE A 54 4.76 11.44 -10.24
C ILE A 54 3.27 11.45 -9.90
N THR A 55 2.83 10.56 -9.02
CA THR A 55 1.43 10.48 -8.59
C THR A 55 1.00 11.75 -7.88
N ALA A 56 1.84 12.30 -7.00
CA ALA A 56 1.59 13.55 -6.31
C ALA A 56 1.56 14.75 -7.27
N PHE A 57 2.47 14.79 -8.24
CA PHE A 57 2.56 15.87 -9.22
C PHE A 57 1.42 15.84 -10.25
N THR A 58 1.02 14.65 -10.69
CA THR A 58 -0.07 14.44 -11.65
C THR A 58 -1.45 14.66 -11.02
N ARG A 59 -1.54 14.71 -9.68
CA ARG A 59 -2.80 14.92 -8.94
C ARG A 59 -3.33 16.37 -8.97
N ARG A 60 -2.78 17.23 -9.83
CA ARG A 60 -3.35 18.54 -10.17
C ARG A 60 -4.70 18.39 -10.87
#